data_AF-A0AAD3TTN0-F1
#
_entry.id   AF-A0AAD3TTN0-F1
#
_cell.length_a   1.000
_cell.length_b   1.000
_cell.length_c   1.000
_cell.angle_alpha   90.00
_cell.angle_beta   90.00
_cell.angle_gamma   90.00
#
_symmetry.space_group_name_H-M   'P 1'
#
loop_
_entity.id
_entity.type
_entity.pdbx_description
1 polymer ?
#
loop_
_entity_poly.entity_id
_entity_poly.type
_entity_poly.pdbx_seq_one_letter_code
_entity_poly.pdbx_strand_id
1 'polypeptide(L)' 'MSLLANIIGFSAFGFGARCFQLGIQKRNIFSHPEGHIAAAAIFGTFGYFLYYTEQRQNEQIAHKRKVLEANRAGEAVSA' A
#
# COMPACT_ATOMS: atom_id res chain seq x y z
N MET A 1 -8.16 -4.92 -1.89
CA MET A 1 -8.70 -3.65 -1.33
C MET A 1 -9.06 -2.70 -2.48
N SER A 2 -9.90 -1.67 -2.28
CA SER A 2 -10.08 -0.64 -3.32
C SER A 2 -8.87 0.31 -3.35
N LEU A 3 -8.59 0.91 -4.51
CA LEU A 3 -7.51 1.90 -4.65
C LEU A 3 -7.69 3.08 -3.68
N LEU A 4 -8.91 3.62 -3.62
CA LEU A 4 -9.24 4.74 -2.73
C LEU A 4 -9.03 4.39 -1.25
N ALA A 5 -9.43 3.18 -0.82
CA ALA A 5 -9.23 2.75 0.56
C ALA A 5 -7.73 2.66 0.90
N ASN A 6 -6.90 2.16 -0.02
CA ASN A 6 -5.45 2.13 0.13
C ASN A 6 -4.87 3.54 0.29
N ILE A 7 -5.19 4.45 -0.63
CA ILE A 7 -4.69 5.83 -0.59
C ILE A 7 -5.13 6.52 0.72
N ILE A 8 -6.40 6.41 1.10
CA ILE A 8 -6.93 7.03 2.33
C ILE A 8 -6.26 6.43 3.56
N GLY A 9 -6.14 5.10 3.64
CA GLY A 9 -5.52 4.42 4.76
C GLY A 9 -4.06 4.84 4.98
N PHE A 10 -3.27 4.86 3.90
CA PHE A 10 -1.89 5.33 3.97
C PHE A 10 -1.79 6.84 4.23
N SER A 11 -2.67 7.67 3.65
CA SER A 11 -2.68 9.11 3.92
C SER A 11 -2.99 9.39 5.40
N ALA A 12 -3.96 8.69 5.97
CA ALA A 12 -4.30 8.78 7.39
C ALA A 12 -3.13 8.30 8.27
N PHE A 13 -2.42 7.25 7.86
CA PHE A 13 -1.19 6.81 8.53
C PHE A 13 -0.11 7.90 8.51
N GLY A 14 0.14 8.53 7.36
CA GLY A 14 1.11 9.63 7.25
C GLY A 14 0.76 10.84 8.10
N PHE A 15 -0.53 11.21 8.12
CA PHE A 15 -1.05 12.25 9.02
C PHE A 15 -0.81 11.89 10.49
N GLY A 16 -1.15 10.66 10.88
CA GLY A 16 -0.94 10.15 12.24
C GLY A 16 0.54 10.11 12.64
N ALA A 17 1.42 9.71 11.72
CA ALA A 17 2.87 9.72 11.93
C ALA A 17 3.39 11.14 12.20
N ARG A 18 2.88 12.15 11.47
CA ARG A 18 3.20 13.56 11.73
C ARG A 18 2.70 14.03 13.09
N CYS A 19 1.46 13.68 13.47
CA CYS A 19 0.92 13.97 14.79
C CYS A 19 1.78 13.34 15.90
N PHE A 20 2.18 12.08 15.72
CA PHE A 20 3.03 11.35 16.66
C PHE A 20 4.42 11.99 16.79
N GLN A 21 5.04 12.39 15.68
CA GLN A 21 6.30 13.12 15.66
C GLN A 21 6.22 14.42 16.50
N LEU A 22 5.17 15.21 16.31
CA LEU A 22 4.97 16.46 17.06
C LEU A 22 4.75 16.22 18.55
N GLY A 23 4.02 15.14 18.88
CA GLY A 23 3.83 14.68 20.26
C GLY A 23 5.16 14.33 20.95
N ILE A 24 6.05 13.60 20.28
CA ILE A 24 7.40 13.31 20.80
C ILE A 24 8.20 14.60 21.05
N GLN A 25 8.07 15.58 20.16
CA GLN A 25 8.74 16.87 20.29
C GLN A 25 8.09 17.80 21.34
N LYS A 26 7.03 17.35 22.03
CA LYS A 26 6.24 18.18 22.96
C LYS A 26 5.71 19.47 22.31
N ARG A 27 5.43 19.41 21.01
CA ARG A 27 4.85 20.52 20.24
C ARG A 27 3.35 20.31 20.08
N ASN A 28 2.61 21.38 19.79
CA ASN A 28 1.19 21.26 19.44
C ASN A 28 1.04 20.31 18.24
N ILE A 29 0.14 19.32 18.37
CA ILE A 29 -0.11 18.24 17.42
C ILE A 29 -0.57 18.76 16.06
N PHE A 30 -1.18 19.95 15.99
CA PHE A 30 -1.61 20.57 14.73
C PHE A 30 -0.72 21.73 14.28
N SER A 31 0.50 21.84 14.84
CA SER A 31 1.44 22.86 14.40
C SER A 31 1.99 22.54 12.99
N HIS A 32 2.14 23.58 12.16
CA HIS A 32 2.64 23.47 10.78
C HIS A 32 1.74 22.56 9.92
N PRO A 33 0.50 22.99 9.59
CA PRO A 33 -0.46 22.20 8.81
C PRO A 33 0.08 21.71 7.47
N GLU A 34 1.01 22.45 6.85
CA GLU A 34 1.74 22.06 5.65
C GLU A 34 2.50 20.75 5.83
N GLY A 35 3.03 20.48 7.03
CA GLY A 35 3.72 19.23 7.34
C GLY A 35 2.78 18.02 7.41
N HIS A 36 1.52 18.23 7.83
CA HIS A 36 0.50 17.18 7.82
C HIS A 36 0.05 16.84 6.41
N ILE A 37 -0.16 17.87 5.58
CA ILE A 37 -0.52 17.70 4.16
C ILE A 37 0.62 16.99 3.43
N ALA A 38 1.87 17.40 3.64
CA ALA A 38 3.03 16.76 3.02
C ALA A 38 3.16 15.28 3.44
N ALA A 39 3.03 14.98 4.74
CA ALA A 39 3.10 13.61 5.23
C ALA A 39 1.95 12.74 4.67
N ALA A 40 0.71 13.24 4.70
CA ALA A 40 -0.42 12.55 4.11
C ALA A 40 -0.23 12.30 2.61
N ALA A 41 0.27 13.28 1.86
CA ALA A 41 0.52 13.15 0.42
C ALA A 41 1.63 12.13 0.11
N ILE A 42 2.75 12.15 0.85
CA ILE A 42 3.86 11.20 0.67
C ILE A 42 3.38 9.78 0.93
N PHE A 43 2.73 9.54 2.07
CA PHE A 43 2.24 8.20 2.39
C PHE A 43 1.08 7.78 1.48
N GLY A 44 0.15 8.66 1.14
CA GLY A 44 -0.92 8.38 0.17
C GLY A 44 -0.37 7.95 -1.19
N THR A 45 0.68 8.62 -1.68
CA THR A 45 1.39 8.24 -2.90
C THR A 45 2.08 6.88 -2.76
N PHE A 46 2.65 6.59 -1.59
CA PHE A 46 3.21 5.27 -1.29
C PHE A 46 2.13 4.17 -1.30
N GLY A 47 0.93 4.45 -0.77
CA GLY A 47 -0.22 3.55 -0.83
C GLY A 47 -0.70 3.28 -2.26
N TYR A 48 -0.72 4.32 -3.11
CA TYR A 48 -0.98 4.16 -4.55
C TYR A 48 0.05 3.21 -5.19
N PHE A 49 1.34 3.42 -4.95
CA PHE A 49 2.41 2.58 -5.50
C PHE A 49 2.27 1.10 -5.05
N LEU A 50 2.00 0.88 -3.76
CA LEU A 50 1.81 -0.47 -3.22
C LEU A 50 0.59 -1.17 -3.82
N TYR A 51 -0.51 -0.46 -4.04
CA TYR A 51 -1.71 -1.02 -4.65
C TYR A 51 -1.43 -1.69 -6.01
N TYR A 52 -0.74 -1.00 -6.91
CA TYR A 52 -0.40 -1.56 -8.23
C TYR A 52 0.63 -2.68 -8.14
N THR A 53 1.54 -2.60 -7.17
CA THR A 53 2.52 -3.66 -6.93
C THR A 53 1.82 -4.94 -6.47
N GLU A 54 0.88 -4.83 -5.53
CA GLU A 54 0.06 -5.94 -5.04
C GLU A 54 -0.78 -6.55 -6.16
N GLN A 55 -1.37 -5.73 -7.03
CA GLN A 55 -2.15 -6.22 -8.17
C GLN A 55 -1.30 -7.10 -9.10
N ARG A 56 -0.11 -6.64 -9.49
CA ARG A 56 0.81 -7.42 -10.33
C ARG A 56 1.25 -8.72 -9.67
N GLN A 57 1.53 -8.69 -8.37
CA GLN A 57 1.89 -9.88 -7.60
C GLN A 57 0.75 -10.90 -7.58
N ASN A 58 -0.48 -10.45 -7.36
CA ASN A 58 -1.67 -11.31 -7.35
C ASN A 58 -1.91 -11.97 -8.72
N GLU A 59 -1.73 -11.23 -9.82
CA GLU A 59 -1.81 -11.78 -11.18
C GLU A 59 -0.75 -12.86 -11.42
N GLN A 60 0.50 -12.62 -11.01
CA GLN A 60 1.58 -13.60 -11.13
C GLN A 60 1.34 -14.85 -10.28
N ILE A 61 0.83 -14.68 -9.05
CA ILE A 61 0.47 -15.79 -8.16
C ILE A 61 -0.67 -16.60 -8.78
N ALA A 62 -1.71 -15.95 -9.31
CA ALA A 62 -2.82 -16.62 -9.96
C ALA A 62 -2.35 -17.44 -11.18
N HIS A 63 -1.46 -16.89 -12.01
CA HIS A 63 -0.85 -17.61 -13.12
C HIS A 63 -0.08 -18.85 -12.64
N LYS A 64 0.80 -18.69 -11.64
CA LYS A 64 1.56 -19.80 -11.07
C LYS A 64 0.66 -20.89 -10.49
N ARG A 65 -0.45 -20.53 -9.86
CA ARG A 65 -1.44 -21.50 -9.34
C ARG A 65 -2.06 -22.33 -10.46
N LYS A 66 -2.45 -21.70 -11.58
CA LYS A 66 -2.98 -22.41 -12.76
C LYS A 66 -1.97 -23.40 -13.34
N VAL A 67 -0.71 -23.01 -13.46
CA VAL A 67 0.37 -23.91 -13.94
C VAL A 67 0.53 -25.11 -13.01
N LEU A 68 0.53 -24.89 -11.68
CA LEU A 68 0.62 -25.98 -10.71
C LEU A 68 -0.59 -26.92 -10.77
N GLU A 69 -1.79 -26.39 -11.01
CA GLU A 69 -3.01 -27.18 -11.17
C GLU A 69 -2.99 -28.02 -12.46
N ALA A 70 -2.57 -27.44 -13.59
CA ALA A 70 -2.41 -28.17 -14.86
C ALA A 70 -1.37 -29.29 -14.75
N ASN A 71 -0.21 -29.00 -14.16
CA ASN A 71 0.82 -30.00 -13.89
C ASN A 71 0.32 -31.14 -13.00
N ARG A 72 -0.53 -30.84 -11.99
CA ARG A 72 -1.16 -31.86 -11.14
C ARG A 72 -2.20 -32.70 -11.88
N ALA A 73 -2.88 -32.13 -12.87
CA ALA A 73 -3.84 -32.84 -13.72
C ALA A 73 -3.16 -33.74 -14.77
N GLY A 74 -1.82 -33.74 -14.85
CA GLY A 74 -1.07 -34.49 -15.86
C GLY A 74 -1.04 -33.80 -17.23
N GLU A 75 -1.60 -32.60 -17.34
CA GLU A 75 -1.47 -31.72 -18.48
C GLU A 75 -0.13 -30.98 -18.34
N ALA A 76 0.95 -31.58 -18.84
CA ALA A 76 2.25 -30.94 -18.82
C ALA A 76 2.24 -29.68 -19.70
N VAL A 77 1.92 -28.53 -19.11
CA VAL A 77 2.03 -27.23 -19.75
C VAL A 77 3.51 -26.87 -19.74
N SER A 78 4.20 -27.08 -20.86
CA SER A 78 5.59 -26.62 -21.02
C SER A 78 5.61 -25.09 -20.94
N ALA A 79 6.40 -24.58 -20.01
CA ALA A 79 6.58 -23.16 -19.72
C ALA A 79 7.09 -22.34 -20.90
#